data_AF-A0A2S9FDW6-F1
#
_entry.id   AF-A0A2S9FDW6-F1
#
_cell.length_a   1.000
_cell.length_b   1.000
_cell.length_c   1.000
_cell.angle_alpha   90.00
_cell.angle_beta   90.00
_cell.angle_gamma   90.00
#
_symmetry.space_group_name_H-M   'P 1'
#
loop_
_entity.id
_entity.type
_entity.pdbx_description
1 polymer ?
#
loop_
_entity_poly.entity_id
_entity_poly.type
_entity_poly.pdbx_seq_one_letter_code
_entity_poly.pdbx_strand_id
1 'polypeptide(L)'
;AIGLSSGETNSLLAFGIWQDLEPMLDEIEASGMYGDELTGACRVAAADWGLGDRPAPWECWRITAPRAAVEAALTGEPRAYMTIVQAPDDCVIGGDPAACRRVIDSIDGARAMPLGLDMVIHCEAMTPFADTWRRIHTRETHDVPDVRFYTNAVNRAYTPTREAAAEAITRQALEPIDFPATVLQAWEDGVRVFVEHGPRAILTGAIPKILGDRPHLAVALDPQERRGLRALAETVSKLWVHALPVHVEAFDARMDRLRGQGVASTGTKARTLTLAAHWPDITPTPEVPVTPETVSAPMSESGHERMPELNPAEFQLMPQAP
;
A
#
# COMPACT_ATOMS: atom_id res chain seq x y z
N ALA A 1 10.37 -7.88 8.61
CA ALA A 1 9.12 -7.21 8.23
C ALA A 1 9.30 -6.55 6.87
N ILE A 2 8.37 -6.81 5.94
CA ILE A 2 8.32 -6.18 4.62
C ILE A 2 6.88 -5.73 4.44
N GLY A 3 6.68 -4.47 4.10
CA GLY A 3 5.37 -3.90 3.81
C GLY A 3 5.27 -3.43 2.36
N LEU A 4 4.05 -3.30 1.85
CA LEU A 4 3.75 -2.60 0.60
C LEU A 4 2.81 -1.44 0.90
N SER A 5 3.18 -0.21 0.51
CA SER A 5 2.38 1.00 0.77
C SER A 5 2.10 1.15 2.28
N SER A 6 0.84 1.29 2.68
CA SER A 6 0.41 1.30 4.10
C SER A 6 0.88 0.10 4.91
N GLY A 7 1.23 -1.01 4.26
CA GLY A 7 1.86 -2.17 4.89
C GLY A 7 3.20 -1.85 5.58
N GLU A 8 3.97 -0.86 5.11
CA GLU A 8 5.20 -0.44 5.80
C GLU A 8 4.86 0.21 7.15
N THR A 9 3.98 1.22 7.17
CA THR A 9 3.47 1.84 8.40
C THR A 9 2.86 0.82 9.36
N ASN A 10 2.02 -0.09 8.83
CA ASN A 10 1.42 -1.16 9.63
C ASN A 10 2.47 -2.08 10.24
N SER A 11 3.57 -2.35 9.54
CA SER A 11 4.64 -3.20 10.06
C SER A 11 5.39 -2.52 11.21
N LEU A 12 5.66 -1.21 11.12
CA LEU A 12 6.30 -0.46 12.20
C LEU A 12 5.43 -0.46 13.46
N LEU A 13 4.11 -0.28 13.31
CA LEU A 13 3.16 -0.36 14.41
C LEU A 13 3.02 -1.77 14.99
N ALA A 14 2.86 -2.79 14.13
CA ALA A 14 2.61 -4.17 14.56
C ALA A 14 3.80 -4.77 15.33
N PHE A 15 5.02 -4.39 14.98
CA PHE A 15 6.23 -4.82 15.70
C PHE A 15 6.59 -3.89 16.88
N GLY A 16 5.86 -2.80 17.09
CA GLY A 16 6.04 -1.89 18.23
C GLY A 16 7.18 -0.88 18.06
N ILE A 17 7.69 -0.69 16.83
CA ILE A 17 8.61 0.42 16.51
C ILE A 17 7.89 1.74 16.77
N TRP A 18 6.68 1.89 16.24
CA TRP A 18 5.78 2.99 16.56
C TRP A 18 4.67 2.49 17.48
N GLN A 19 4.26 3.32 18.45
CA GLN A 19 3.28 2.95 19.48
C GLN A 19 2.13 3.96 19.61
N ASP A 20 2.15 5.02 18.81
CA ASP A 20 1.25 6.17 18.89
C ASP A 20 0.25 6.20 17.73
N LEU A 21 -0.42 5.07 17.48
CA LEU A 21 -1.43 4.94 16.43
C LEU A 21 -2.57 5.96 16.58
N GLU A 22 -3.13 6.09 17.78
CA GLU A 22 -4.26 7.00 18.02
C GLU A 22 -3.91 8.47 17.71
N PRO A 23 -2.83 9.06 18.27
CA PRO A 23 -2.38 10.40 17.88
C PRO A 23 -2.10 10.54 16.38
N MET A 24 -1.54 9.52 15.74
CA MET A 24 -1.31 9.55 14.29
C MET A 24 -2.61 9.66 13.50
N LEU A 25 -3.64 8.91 13.89
CA LEU A 25 -4.96 8.97 13.24
C LEU A 25 -5.61 10.34 13.42
N ASP A 26 -5.51 10.92 14.63
CA ASP A 26 -6.03 12.26 14.90
C ASP A 26 -5.35 13.33 14.02
N GLU A 27 -4.03 13.24 13.84
CA GLU A 27 -3.29 14.16 12.97
C GLU A 27 -3.60 13.96 11.48
N ILE A 28 -3.81 12.71 11.05
CA ILE A 28 -4.26 12.38 9.69
C ILE A 28 -5.62 13.03 9.42
N GLU A 29 -6.59 12.86 10.32
CA GLU A 29 -7.91 13.46 10.21
C GLU A 29 -7.83 14.99 10.19
N ALA A 30 -7.11 15.59 11.15
CA ALA A 30 -6.96 17.03 11.26
C ALA A 30 -6.26 17.68 10.05
N SER A 31 -5.41 16.92 9.35
CA SER A 31 -4.71 17.40 8.17
C SER A 31 -5.55 17.38 6.89
N GLY A 32 -6.73 16.75 6.89
CA GLY A 32 -7.52 16.54 5.68
C GLY A 32 -6.85 15.61 4.66
N MET A 33 -5.84 14.84 5.08
CA MET A 33 -5.09 13.90 4.24
C MET A 33 -6.04 13.03 3.42
N TYR A 34 -7.05 12.45 4.09
CA TYR A 34 -8.16 11.78 3.44
C TYR A 34 -9.37 12.70 3.38
N GLY A 35 -10.04 12.72 2.22
CA GLY A 35 -11.28 13.45 1.97
C GLY A 35 -11.09 14.74 1.17
N ASP A 36 -9.92 15.38 1.25
CA ASP A 36 -9.65 16.63 0.53
C ASP A 36 -8.29 16.63 -0.19
N GLU A 37 -7.22 16.32 0.54
CA GLU A 37 -5.84 16.45 0.03
C GLU A 37 -5.46 15.32 -0.94
N LEU A 38 -5.39 14.07 -0.45
CA LEU A 38 -4.97 12.93 -1.27
C LEU A 38 -6.15 12.19 -1.92
N THR A 39 -7.35 12.31 -1.36
CA THR A 39 -8.58 11.70 -1.88
C THR A 39 -9.70 12.74 -1.94
N GLY A 40 -10.85 12.40 -2.52
CA GLY A 40 -11.95 13.35 -2.66
C GLY A 40 -11.63 14.43 -3.69
N ALA A 41 -11.30 15.65 -3.25
CA ALA A 41 -10.94 16.73 -4.17
C ALA A 41 -9.54 16.60 -4.79
N CYS A 42 -8.69 15.75 -4.21
CA CYS A 42 -7.31 15.51 -4.66
C CYS A 42 -6.53 16.83 -4.83
N ARG A 43 -6.59 17.72 -3.83
CA ARG A 43 -5.97 19.05 -3.89
C ARG A 43 -4.48 19.03 -4.17
N VAL A 44 -3.78 17.99 -3.73
CA VAL A 44 -2.35 17.84 -3.96
C VAL A 44 -2.05 17.68 -5.46
N ALA A 45 -2.84 16.87 -6.17
CA ALA A 45 -2.77 16.76 -7.62
C ALA A 45 -3.25 18.03 -8.33
N ALA A 46 -4.26 18.72 -7.78
CA ALA A 46 -4.72 20.00 -8.34
C ALA A 46 -3.63 21.09 -8.26
N ALA A 47 -2.88 21.13 -7.17
CA ALA A 47 -1.75 22.03 -6.99
C ALA A 47 -0.61 21.68 -7.96
N ASP A 48 -0.24 20.41 -8.05
CA ASP A 48 0.79 19.91 -8.99
C ASP A 48 0.44 20.22 -10.45
N TRP A 49 -0.82 20.01 -10.85
CA TRP A 49 -1.29 20.22 -12.21
C TRP A 49 -1.67 21.68 -12.55
N GLY A 50 -1.53 22.60 -11.60
CA GLY A 50 -1.86 24.02 -11.78
C GLY A 50 -3.35 24.30 -12.00
N LEU A 51 -4.24 23.54 -11.35
CA LEU A 51 -5.69 23.65 -11.53
C LEU A 51 -6.35 24.72 -10.64
N GLY A 52 -5.62 25.30 -9.69
CA GLY A 52 -6.14 26.24 -8.70
C GLY A 52 -7.07 25.55 -7.70
N ASP A 53 -8.20 26.16 -7.37
CA ASP A 53 -9.18 25.62 -6.41
C ASP A 53 -10.06 24.50 -7.00
N ARG A 54 -9.85 24.13 -8.27
CA ARG A 54 -10.64 23.07 -8.92
C ARG A 54 -10.14 21.69 -8.48
N PRO A 55 -11.03 20.77 -8.11
CA PRO A 55 -10.65 19.38 -7.85
C PRO A 55 -9.92 18.75 -9.04
N ALA A 56 -8.92 17.93 -8.75
CA ALA A 56 -8.26 17.10 -9.76
C ALA A 56 -9.01 15.78 -9.91
N PRO A 57 -9.43 15.39 -11.12
CA PRO A 57 -9.93 14.04 -11.34
C PRO A 57 -8.76 13.06 -11.18
N TRP A 58 -8.92 12.07 -10.31
CA TRP A 58 -7.89 11.06 -10.06
C TRP A 58 -8.51 9.68 -10.02
N GLU A 59 -7.90 8.73 -10.72
CA GLU A 59 -8.25 7.32 -10.67
C GLU A 59 -7.01 6.44 -10.57
N CYS A 60 -7.10 5.38 -9.79
CA CYS A 60 -6.08 4.34 -9.68
C CYS A 60 -6.50 3.06 -10.41
N TRP A 61 -5.61 2.55 -11.25
CA TRP A 61 -5.84 1.37 -12.07
C TRP A 61 -4.78 0.32 -11.82
N ARG A 62 -5.20 -0.93 -11.59
CA ARG A 62 -4.30 -2.08 -11.62
C ARG A 62 -4.23 -2.62 -13.04
N ILE A 63 -3.02 -2.76 -13.56
CA ILE A 63 -2.72 -3.18 -14.92
C ILE A 63 -1.90 -4.48 -14.88
N THR A 64 -2.42 -5.53 -15.51
CA THR A 64 -1.63 -6.71 -15.87
C THR A 64 -1.01 -6.49 -17.25
N ALA A 65 0.26 -6.12 -17.26
CA ALA A 65 1.12 -5.99 -18.43
C ALA A 65 2.59 -5.97 -17.97
N PRO A 66 3.56 -6.30 -18.84
CA PRO A 66 4.98 -6.19 -18.49
C PRO A 66 5.32 -4.77 -18.03
N ARG A 67 6.03 -4.64 -16.90
CA ARG A 67 6.46 -3.34 -16.33
C ARG A 67 7.03 -2.40 -17.38
N ALA A 68 7.95 -2.88 -18.22
CA ALA A 68 8.62 -2.06 -19.23
C ALA A 68 7.64 -1.49 -20.27
N ALA A 69 6.56 -2.19 -20.59
CA ALA A 69 5.53 -1.68 -21.49
C ALA A 69 4.71 -0.56 -20.83
N VAL A 70 4.40 -0.70 -19.53
CA VAL A 70 3.72 0.34 -18.75
C VAL A 70 4.60 1.59 -18.63
N GLU A 71 5.88 1.44 -18.29
CA GLU A 71 6.86 2.54 -18.23
C GLU A 71 6.99 3.28 -19.57
N ALA A 72 7.07 2.54 -20.68
CA ALA A 72 7.12 3.14 -22.02
C ALA A 72 5.85 3.91 -22.35
N ALA A 73 4.67 3.37 -22.04
CA ALA A 73 3.38 4.03 -22.29
C ALA A 73 3.20 5.30 -21.44
N LEU A 74 3.71 5.32 -20.20
CA LEU A 74 3.64 6.48 -19.31
C LEU A 74 4.49 7.68 -19.78
N THR A 75 5.54 7.45 -20.57
CA THR A 75 6.45 8.52 -21.04
C THR A 75 5.72 9.63 -21.82
N GLY A 76 4.59 9.31 -22.47
CA GLY A 76 3.78 10.27 -23.21
C GLY A 76 2.66 10.94 -22.41
N GLU A 77 2.48 10.59 -21.13
CA GLU A 77 1.28 10.91 -20.35
C GLU A 77 1.65 11.60 -19.03
N PRO A 78 1.92 12.92 -19.01
CA PRO A 78 2.47 13.63 -17.85
C PRO A 78 1.54 13.70 -16.63
N ARG A 79 0.30 13.26 -16.76
CA ARG A 79 -0.69 13.19 -15.67
C ARG A 79 -1.09 11.76 -15.32
N ALA A 80 -0.34 10.77 -15.81
CA ALA A 80 -0.45 9.38 -15.39
C ALA A 80 0.90 8.95 -14.83
N TYR A 81 0.87 8.30 -13.68
CA TYR A 81 2.07 7.95 -12.93
C TYR A 81 2.08 6.46 -12.66
N MET A 82 3.26 5.83 -12.79
CA MET A 82 3.49 4.56 -12.09
C MET A 82 3.42 4.85 -10.60
N THR A 83 2.60 4.10 -9.86
CA THR A 83 2.53 4.22 -8.40
C THR A 83 3.10 2.99 -7.71
N ILE A 84 2.79 1.80 -8.21
CA ILE A 84 3.28 0.55 -7.63
C ILE A 84 3.63 -0.44 -8.73
N VAL A 85 4.85 -0.95 -8.74
CA VAL A 85 5.18 -2.23 -9.38
C VAL A 85 5.01 -3.31 -8.32
N GLN A 86 3.97 -4.13 -8.44
CA GLN A 86 3.67 -5.19 -7.48
C GLN A 86 4.36 -6.51 -7.87
N ALA A 87 4.42 -6.80 -9.17
CA ALA A 87 5.15 -7.92 -9.75
C ALA A 87 5.65 -7.53 -11.17
N PRO A 88 6.53 -8.32 -11.81
CA PRO A 88 7.06 -7.97 -13.14
C PRO A 88 6.00 -7.72 -14.24
N ASP A 89 4.80 -8.29 -14.08
CA ASP A 89 3.66 -8.19 -14.99
C ASP A 89 2.41 -7.58 -14.33
N ASP A 90 2.56 -6.91 -13.18
CA ASP A 90 1.46 -6.45 -12.34
C ASP A 90 1.80 -5.09 -11.73
N CYS A 91 1.24 -4.04 -12.30
CA CYS A 91 1.51 -2.65 -11.95
C CYS A 91 0.23 -1.94 -11.51
N VAL A 92 0.39 -0.85 -10.80
CA VAL A 92 -0.65 0.13 -10.49
C VAL A 92 -0.21 1.46 -11.06
N ILE A 93 -1.11 2.11 -11.77
CA ILE A 93 -0.97 3.51 -12.18
C ILE A 93 -2.03 4.35 -11.50
N GLY A 94 -1.74 5.63 -11.28
CA GLY A 94 -2.68 6.62 -10.77
C GLY A 94 -2.56 7.91 -11.58
N GLY A 95 -3.63 8.68 -11.71
CA GLY A 95 -3.58 9.94 -12.44
C GLY A 95 -4.90 10.40 -13.02
N ASP A 96 -4.83 11.30 -13.99
CA ASP A 96 -5.98 11.76 -14.76
C ASP A 96 -6.66 10.56 -15.47
N PRO A 97 -7.98 10.37 -15.30
CA PRO A 97 -8.67 9.20 -15.85
C PRO A 97 -8.51 9.05 -17.37
N ALA A 98 -8.44 10.15 -18.13
CA ALA A 98 -8.24 10.07 -19.58
C ALA A 98 -6.80 9.71 -19.95
N ALA A 99 -5.81 10.23 -19.21
CA ALA A 99 -4.41 9.84 -19.36
C ALA A 99 -4.19 8.36 -19.02
N CYS A 100 -4.70 7.89 -17.87
CA CYS A 100 -4.62 6.48 -17.48
C CYS A 100 -5.23 5.54 -18.53
N ARG A 101 -6.38 5.91 -19.12
CA ARG A 101 -6.99 5.15 -20.22
C ARG A 101 -6.12 5.10 -21.47
N ARG A 102 -5.50 6.22 -21.89
CA ARG A 102 -4.57 6.23 -23.02
C ARG A 102 -3.35 5.33 -22.78
N VAL A 103 -2.81 5.32 -21.56
CA VAL A 103 -1.74 4.38 -21.16
C VAL A 103 -2.21 2.94 -21.36
N ILE A 104 -3.36 2.58 -20.79
CA ILE A 104 -3.91 1.21 -20.86
C ILE A 104 -4.15 0.79 -22.32
N ASP A 105 -4.83 1.63 -23.10
CA ASP A 105 -5.22 1.33 -24.48
C ASP A 105 -4.02 1.24 -25.44
N SER A 106 -2.88 1.86 -25.09
CA SER A 106 -1.66 1.80 -25.89
C SER A 106 -0.89 0.48 -25.77
N ILE A 107 -1.19 -0.33 -24.75
CA ILE A 107 -0.46 -1.56 -24.44
C ILE A 107 -1.26 -2.76 -24.97
N ASP A 108 -0.75 -3.40 -26.02
CA ASP A 108 -1.39 -4.58 -26.60
C ASP A 108 -1.52 -5.72 -25.59
N GLY A 109 -2.71 -6.31 -25.51
CA GLY A 109 -3.02 -7.39 -24.57
C GLY A 109 -3.09 -7.01 -23.09
N ALA A 110 -2.97 -5.72 -22.73
CA ALA A 110 -3.11 -5.27 -21.35
C ALA A 110 -4.51 -5.59 -20.81
N ARG A 111 -4.56 -6.03 -19.55
CA ARG A 111 -5.80 -6.15 -18.78
C ARG A 111 -5.75 -5.17 -17.64
N ALA A 112 -6.76 -4.32 -17.50
CA ALA A 112 -6.81 -3.33 -16.44
C ALA A 112 -8.13 -3.40 -15.69
N MET A 113 -8.11 -3.02 -14.42
CA MET A 113 -9.30 -2.82 -13.60
C MET A 113 -9.12 -1.62 -12.66
N PRO A 114 -10.18 -0.83 -12.43
CA PRO A 114 -10.11 0.25 -11.46
C PRO A 114 -9.94 -0.33 -10.04
N LEU A 115 -9.12 0.31 -9.21
CA LEU A 115 -8.92 -0.11 -7.83
C LEU A 115 -10.07 0.32 -6.92
N GLY A 116 -10.75 1.42 -7.23
CA GLY A 116 -11.80 2.00 -6.39
C GLY A 116 -11.29 2.57 -5.06
N LEU A 117 -9.98 2.78 -4.97
CA LEU A 117 -9.28 3.45 -3.87
C LEU A 117 -8.41 4.54 -4.49
N ASP A 118 -9.07 5.59 -4.96
CA ASP A 118 -8.44 6.67 -5.70
C ASP A 118 -7.75 7.62 -4.72
N MET A 119 -6.43 7.60 -4.75
CA MET A 119 -5.58 8.34 -3.84
C MET A 119 -4.29 8.76 -4.53
N VAL A 120 -3.92 10.04 -4.35
CA VAL A 120 -2.67 10.60 -4.87
C VAL A 120 -1.54 10.21 -3.92
N ILE A 121 -0.80 9.16 -4.26
CA ILE A 121 0.35 8.67 -3.49
C ILE A 121 1.30 7.86 -4.40
N HIS A 122 2.55 7.68 -3.95
CA HIS A 122 3.62 6.95 -4.64
C HIS A 122 3.98 7.57 -5.99
N CYS A 123 3.88 8.89 -6.08
CA CYS A 123 4.18 9.64 -7.30
C CYS A 123 4.48 11.11 -6.97
N GLU A 124 5.09 11.81 -7.94
CA GLU A 124 5.54 13.19 -7.76
C GLU A 124 4.41 14.18 -7.48
N ALA A 125 3.18 13.88 -7.92
CA ALA A 125 1.99 14.71 -7.64
C ALA A 125 1.65 14.84 -6.15
N MET A 126 2.27 14.00 -5.29
CA MET A 126 2.17 14.08 -3.83
C MET A 126 3.08 15.17 -3.21
N THR A 127 4.03 15.72 -3.97
CA THR A 127 5.03 16.69 -3.50
C THR A 127 4.45 17.87 -2.70
N PRO A 128 3.32 18.49 -3.09
CA PRO A 128 2.75 19.61 -2.32
C PRO A 128 2.39 19.26 -0.87
N PHE A 129 2.22 17.97 -0.53
CA PHE A 129 1.86 17.50 0.80
C PHE A 129 3.02 16.80 1.53
N ALA A 130 4.23 16.79 0.95
CA ALA A 130 5.39 16.09 1.48
C ALA A 130 5.71 16.47 2.94
N ASP A 131 5.72 17.77 3.25
CA ASP A 131 6.07 18.26 4.60
C ASP A 131 5.04 17.84 5.66
N THR A 132 3.75 17.92 5.33
CA THR A 132 2.67 17.47 6.21
C THR A 132 2.73 15.98 6.42
N TRP A 133 2.94 15.21 5.34
CA TRP A 133 3.14 13.77 5.40
C TRP A 133 4.31 13.38 6.30
N ARG A 134 5.48 14.01 6.09
CA ARG A 134 6.69 13.75 6.90
C ARG A 134 6.44 14.08 8.36
N ARG A 135 5.82 15.21 8.66
CA ARG A 135 5.48 15.61 10.04
C ARG A 135 4.61 14.56 10.73
N ILE A 136 3.55 14.08 10.07
CA ILE A 136 2.64 13.05 10.58
C ILE A 136 3.37 11.71 10.78
N HIS A 137 4.38 11.39 9.98
CA HIS A 137 5.12 10.13 10.08
C HIS A 137 6.42 10.23 10.89
N THR A 138 6.72 11.39 11.48
CA THR A 138 7.90 11.55 12.36
C THR A 138 7.56 11.16 13.80
N ARG A 139 7.61 9.87 14.10
CA ARG A 139 7.23 9.30 15.40
C ARG A 139 8.43 8.81 16.20
N GLU A 140 8.28 8.80 17.52
CA GLU A 140 9.25 8.15 18.40
C GLU A 140 9.38 6.67 18.03
N THR A 141 10.61 6.16 18.00
CA THR A 141 10.90 4.77 17.61
C THR A 141 11.47 3.99 18.77
N HIS A 142 10.94 2.79 18.98
CA HIS A 142 11.42 1.87 20.00
C HIS A 142 12.24 0.74 19.36
N ASP A 143 13.27 0.29 20.07
CA ASP A 143 14.11 -0.82 19.59
C ASP A 143 13.35 -2.15 19.63
N VAL A 144 13.45 -2.91 18.54
CA VAL A 144 12.84 -4.23 18.40
C VAL A 144 13.95 -5.18 17.95
N PRO A 145 14.60 -5.87 18.90
CA PRO A 145 15.69 -6.77 18.57
C PRO A 145 15.20 -7.92 17.69
N ASP A 146 16.13 -8.49 16.92
CA ASP A 146 15.94 -9.69 16.09
C ASP A 146 14.93 -9.54 14.93
N VAL A 147 14.39 -8.33 14.68
CA VAL A 147 13.54 -8.05 13.52
C VAL A 147 14.26 -7.15 12.53
N ARG A 148 14.37 -7.64 11.30
CA ARG A 148 14.87 -6.87 10.16
C ARG A 148 13.72 -6.16 9.45
N PHE A 149 13.82 -4.86 9.23
CA PHE A 149 12.82 -4.08 8.50
C PHE A 149 13.33 -3.73 7.11
N TYR A 150 12.48 -3.88 6.10
CA TYR A 150 12.75 -3.45 4.72
C TYR A 150 11.85 -2.28 4.37
N THR A 151 12.40 -1.32 3.63
CA THR A 151 11.64 -0.22 3.04
C THR A 151 11.71 -0.25 1.53
N ASN A 152 10.60 0.07 0.86
CA ASN A 152 10.53 0.23 -0.59
C ASN A 152 11.19 1.54 -1.06
N ALA A 153 11.47 2.49 -0.16
CA ALA A 153 12.14 3.75 -0.51
C ALA A 153 13.56 3.56 -1.07
N VAL A 154 14.28 2.55 -0.56
CA VAL A 154 15.62 2.17 -1.04
C VAL A 154 15.73 0.68 -1.39
N ASN A 155 14.62 -0.05 -1.31
CA ASN A 155 14.51 -1.48 -1.59
C ASN A 155 15.52 -2.33 -0.81
N ARG A 156 15.78 -1.97 0.46
CA ARG A 156 16.80 -2.59 1.32
C ARG A 156 16.35 -2.64 2.77
N ALA A 157 17.04 -3.48 3.54
CA ALA A 157 16.88 -3.52 4.98
C ALA A 157 17.51 -2.28 5.64
N TYR A 158 16.84 -1.72 6.64
CA TYR A 158 17.27 -0.53 7.36
C TYR A 158 16.92 -0.61 8.85
N THR A 159 17.62 0.18 9.67
CA THR A 159 17.24 0.40 11.07
C THR A 159 16.22 1.55 11.14
N PRO A 160 14.98 1.31 11.60
CA PRO A 160 13.94 2.34 11.66
C PRO A 160 14.12 3.25 12.88
N THR A 161 15.11 4.15 12.81
CA THR A 161 15.17 5.29 13.74
C THR A 161 14.04 6.27 13.44
N ARG A 162 13.77 7.19 14.37
CA ARG A 162 12.76 8.25 14.22
C ARG A 162 12.88 8.97 12.87
N GLU A 163 14.08 9.40 12.51
CA GLU A 163 14.33 10.12 11.27
C GLU A 163 14.29 9.17 10.05
N ALA A 164 14.92 7.99 10.13
CA ALA A 164 14.99 7.06 9.00
C ALA A 164 13.62 6.46 8.64
N ALA A 165 12.76 6.20 9.63
CA ALA A 165 11.41 5.71 9.40
C ALA A 165 10.52 6.79 8.76
N ALA A 166 10.59 8.03 9.26
CA ALA A 166 9.87 9.16 8.66
C ALA A 166 10.31 9.40 7.21
N GLU A 167 11.61 9.34 6.94
CA GLU A 167 12.19 9.51 5.62
C GLU A 167 11.78 8.37 4.68
N ALA A 168 11.88 7.12 5.12
CA ALA A 168 11.41 5.95 4.37
C ALA A 168 9.95 6.09 3.93
N ILE A 169 9.06 6.42 4.86
CA ILE A 169 7.62 6.53 4.58
C ILE A 169 7.30 7.75 3.72
N THR A 170 8.03 8.86 3.88
CA THR A 170 7.87 10.06 3.03
C THR A 170 8.34 9.78 1.60
N ARG A 171 9.53 9.22 1.44
CA ARG A 171 10.08 8.91 0.13
C ARG A 171 9.19 7.90 -0.62
N GLN A 172 8.73 6.86 0.06
CA GLN A 172 7.76 5.92 -0.50
C GLN A 172 6.48 6.62 -0.96
N ALA A 173 6.01 7.68 -0.29
CA ALA A 173 4.81 8.41 -0.70
C ALA A 173 5.02 9.30 -1.93
N LEU A 174 6.26 9.72 -2.21
CA LEU A 174 6.63 10.60 -3.32
C LEU A 174 7.12 9.85 -4.56
N GLU A 175 7.61 8.62 -4.38
CA GLU A 175 8.21 7.81 -5.45
C GLU A 175 7.42 6.52 -5.71
N PRO A 176 7.43 5.99 -6.94
CA PRO A 176 6.82 4.70 -7.25
C PRO A 176 7.46 3.59 -6.43
N ILE A 177 6.64 2.68 -5.91
CA ILE A 177 7.13 1.50 -5.19
C ILE A 177 7.61 0.43 -6.17
N ASP A 178 8.83 -0.07 -5.97
CA ASP A 178 9.37 -1.26 -6.64
C ASP A 178 9.38 -2.47 -5.70
N PHE A 179 8.21 -3.06 -5.46
CA PHE A 179 8.10 -4.21 -4.57
C PHE A 179 8.94 -5.42 -5.01
N PRO A 180 9.06 -5.75 -6.32
CA PRO A 180 9.99 -6.77 -6.79
C PRO A 180 11.42 -6.55 -6.30
N ALA A 181 11.94 -5.32 -6.36
CA ALA A 181 13.29 -5.02 -5.89
C ALA A 181 13.46 -5.31 -4.39
N THR A 182 12.50 -4.90 -3.56
CA THR A 182 12.51 -5.19 -2.11
C THR A 182 12.49 -6.68 -1.81
N VAL A 183 11.63 -7.44 -2.50
CA VAL A 183 11.51 -8.90 -2.33
C VAL A 183 12.77 -9.63 -2.79
N LEU A 184 13.36 -9.21 -3.92
CA LEU A 184 14.62 -9.76 -4.41
C LEU A 184 15.74 -9.49 -3.42
N GLN A 185 15.86 -8.26 -2.90
CA GLN A 185 16.87 -7.94 -1.89
C GLN A 185 16.66 -8.75 -0.60
N ALA A 186 15.43 -8.93 -0.13
CA ALA A 186 15.14 -9.78 1.01
C ALA A 186 15.57 -11.23 0.77
N TRP A 187 15.36 -11.74 -0.45
CA TRP A 187 15.84 -13.07 -0.83
C TRP A 187 17.38 -13.13 -0.88
N GLU A 188 18.05 -12.13 -1.45
CA GLU A 188 19.53 -12.04 -1.45
C GLU A 188 20.10 -11.97 -0.03
N ASP A 189 19.35 -11.39 0.90
CA ASP A 189 19.71 -11.37 2.31
C ASP A 189 19.51 -12.72 2.99
N GLY A 190 18.83 -13.71 2.39
CA GLY A 190 18.63 -15.04 2.96
C GLY A 190 17.17 -15.38 3.32
N VAL A 191 16.22 -14.46 3.11
CA VAL A 191 14.80 -14.76 3.35
C VAL A 191 14.31 -15.82 2.36
N ARG A 192 13.73 -16.92 2.86
CA ARG A 192 13.17 -18.02 2.04
C ARG A 192 11.69 -18.27 2.31
N VAL A 193 11.15 -17.72 3.38
CA VAL A 193 9.76 -17.92 3.80
C VAL A 193 9.08 -16.57 3.90
N PHE A 194 8.01 -16.41 3.14
CA PHE A 194 7.18 -15.21 3.09
C PHE A 194 5.80 -15.56 3.66
N VAL A 195 5.46 -14.95 4.79
CA VAL A 195 4.15 -15.11 5.44
C VAL A 195 3.38 -13.80 5.30
N GLU A 196 2.32 -13.80 4.50
CA GLU A 196 1.47 -12.63 4.32
C GLU A 196 0.46 -12.53 5.47
N HIS A 197 0.60 -11.47 6.25
CA HIS A 197 -0.37 -11.05 7.24
C HIS A 197 -1.30 -9.97 6.64
N GLY A 198 -2.30 -10.42 5.89
CA GLY A 198 -3.28 -9.55 5.26
C GLY A 198 -4.36 -10.36 4.55
N PRO A 199 -5.47 -9.72 4.18
CA PRO A 199 -6.56 -10.39 3.50
C PRO A 199 -6.20 -10.68 2.03
N ARG A 200 -6.84 -11.70 1.46
CA ARG A 200 -6.88 -12.01 0.02
C ARG A 200 -5.62 -12.61 -0.61
N ALA A 201 -4.52 -12.75 0.12
CA ALA A 201 -3.29 -13.40 -0.38
C ALA A 201 -2.69 -12.72 -1.64
N ILE A 202 -2.78 -11.39 -1.72
CA ILE A 202 -2.39 -10.62 -2.90
C ILE A 202 -0.88 -10.68 -3.09
N LEU A 203 -0.11 -10.46 -2.03
CA LEU A 203 1.35 -10.44 -2.09
C LEU A 203 1.91 -11.87 -2.19
N THR A 204 1.27 -12.84 -1.55
CA THR A 204 1.57 -14.27 -1.66
C THR A 204 1.51 -14.72 -3.12
N GLY A 205 0.55 -14.20 -3.90
CA GLY A 205 0.48 -14.44 -5.34
C GLY A 205 1.56 -13.72 -6.16
N ALA A 206 2.09 -12.60 -5.66
CA ALA A 206 3.16 -11.83 -6.31
C ALA A 206 4.56 -12.44 -6.09
N ILE A 207 4.85 -12.97 -4.90
CA ILE A 207 6.15 -13.57 -4.55
C ILE A 207 6.67 -14.56 -5.62
N PRO A 208 5.92 -15.59 -6.07
CA PRO A 208 6.42 -16.53 -7.06
C PRO A 208 6.68 -15.90 -8.43
N LYS A 209 5.93 -14.86 -8.81
CA LYS A 209 6.18 -14.11 -10.04
C LYS A 209 7.49 -13.31 -9.98
N ILE A 210 7.81 -12.78 -8.80
CA ILE A 210 9.04 -12.01 -8.56
C ILE A 210 10.26 -12.93 -8.50
N LEU A 211 10.16 -14.02 -7.73
CA LEU A 211 11.29 -14.89 -7.44
C LEU A 211 11.55 -15.93 -8.53
N GLY A 212 10.54 -16.30 -9.32
CA GLY A 212 10.65 -17.35 -10.34
C GLY A 212 11.06 -18.69 -9.72
N ASP A 213 12.06 -19.34 -10.32
CA ASP A 213 12.56 -20.65 -9.87
C ASP A 213 13.42 -20.59 -8.59
N ARG A 214 13.70 -19.40 -8.06
CA ARG A 214 14.47 -19.27 -6.81
C ARG A 214 13.74 -19.98 -5.67
N PRO A 215 14.41 -20.81 -4.84
CA PRO A 215 13.74 -21.49 -3.73
C PRO A 215 13.07 -20.51 -2.76
N HIS A 216 11.76 -20.71 -2.54
CA HIS A 216 10.97 -19.94 -1.59
C HIS A 216 9.71 -20.70 -1.15
N LEU A 217 9.13 -20.27 -0.04
CA LEU A 217 7.78 -20.63 0.42
C LEU A 217 7.00 -19.33 0.60
N ALA A 218 5.82 -19.22 -0.01
CA ALA A 218 4.88 -18.12 0.22
C ALA A 218 3.55 -18.67 0.75
N VAL A 219 3.09 -18.13 1.89
CA VAL A 219 1.82 -18.53 2.52
C VAL A 219 1.06 -17.31 3.01
N ALA A 220 -0.28 -17.36 2.94
CA ALA A 220 -1.16 -16.32 3.42
C ALA A 220 -1.92 -16.76 4.68
N LEU A 221 -2.10 -15.86 5.64
CA LEU A 221 -2.87 -16.14 6.85
C LEU A 221 -4.39 -15.98 6.63
N ASP A 222 -4.83 -15.13 5.71
CA ASP A 222 -6.25 -14.87 5.41
C ASP A 222 -6.54 -14.80 3.90
N PRO A 223 -6.36 -15.89 3.13
CA PRO A 223 -6.65 -15.92 1.71
C PRO A 223 -8.16 -15.79 1.41
N GLN A 224 -8.52 -15.29 0.22
CA GLN A 224 -9.93 -15.07 -0.12
C GLN A 224 -10.75 -16.37 -0.22
N GLU A 225 -10.14 -17.44 -0.71
CA GLU A 225 -10.77 -18.74 -1.00
C GLU A 225 -11.00 -19.60 0.26
N ARG A 226 -10.27 -19.32 1.34
CA ARG A 226 -10.31 -20.06 2.61
C ARG A 226 -10.28 -19.04 3.74
N ARG A 227 -11.33 -18.97 4.57
CA ARG A 227 -11.45 -17.93 5.61
C ARG A 227 -11.41 -18.52 7.02
N GLY A 228 -11.04 -17.67 7.98
CA GLY A 228 -11.10 -17.97 9.40
C GLY A 228 -10.11 -19.05 9.85
N LEU A 229 -10.45 -19.75 10.94
CA LEU A 229 -9.52 -20.67 11.62
C LEU A 229 -9.01 -21.82 10.76
N ARG A 230 -9.76 -22.21 9.72
CA ARG A 230 -9.32 -23.24 8.77
C ARG A 230 -8.11 -22.78 7.97
N ALA A 231 -8.15 -21.55 7.45
CA ALA A 231 -7.05 -21.02 6.65
C ALA A 231 -5.78 -20.88 7.49
N LEU A 232 -5.93 -20.39 8.72
CA LEU A 232 -4.84 -20.34 9.70
C LEU A 232 -4.25 -21.74 9.94
N ALA A 233 -5.08 -22.75 10.20
CA ALA A 233 -4.62 -24.13 10.42
C ALA A 233 -3.89 -24.72 9.19
N GLU A 234 -4.42 -24.48 7.98
CA GLU A 234 -3.78 -24.91 6.73
C GLU A 234 -2.41 -24.24 6.56
N THR A 235 -2.28 -22.95 6.89
CA THR A 235 -0.99 -22.23 6.82
C THR A 235 0.00 -22.71 7.86
N VAL A 236 -0.40 -22.89 9.12
CA VAL A 236 0.47 -23.49 10.16
C VAL A 236 0.93 -24.89 9.75
N SER A 237 0.04 -25.70 9.17
CA SER A 237 0.39 -27.04 8.68
C SER A 237 1.41 -27.00 7.54
N LYS A 238 1.28 -26.04 6.59
CA LYS A 238 2.27 -25.82 5.53
C LYS A 238 3.63 -25.46 6.14
N LEU A 239 3.68 -24.51 7.06
CA LEU A 239 4.92 -24.11 7.73
C LEU A 239 5.59 -25.32 8.42
N TRP A 240 4.81 -26.13 9.13
CA TRP A 240 5.28 -27.34 9.79
C TRP A 240 5.84 -28.40 8.82
N VAL A 241 5.14 -28.69 7.72
CA VAL A 241 5.60 -29.63 6.67
C VAL A 241 6.89 -29.16 5.99
N HIS A 242 7.09 -27.85 5.89
CA HIS A 242 8.33 -27.24 5.42
C HIS A 242 9.43 -27.19 6.50
N ALA A 243 9.28 -27.97 7.58
CA ALA A 243 10.23 -28.12 8.68
C ALA A 243 10.55 -26.82 9.44
N LEU A 244 9.64 -25.85 9.43
CA LEU A 244 9.78 -24.66 10.26
C LEU A 244 9.39 -24.96 11.71
N PRO A 245 10.08 -24.34 12.69
CA PRO A 245 9.73 -24.51 14.09
C PRO A 245 8.34 -23.91 14.35
N VAL A 246 7.38 -24.79 14.61
CA VAL A 246 6.01 -24.44 14.97
C VAL A 246 5.73 -25.00 16.36
N HIS A 247 5.22 -24.16 17.25
CA HIS A 247 4.73 -24.60 18.57
C HIS A 247 3.36 -25.27 18.42
N VAL A 248 3.35 -26.52 17.94
CA VAL A 248 2.13 -27.26 17.62
C VAL A 248 1.21 -27.39 18.83
N GLU A 249 1.76 -27.66 20.02
CA GLU A 249 0.97 -27.78 21.24
C GLU A 249 0.26 -26.47 21.62
N ALA A 250 0.94 -25.33 21.42
CA ALA A 250 0.36 -24.01 21.67
C ALA A 250 -0.76 -23.70 20.66
N PHE A 251 -0.55 -24.08 19.40
CA PHE A 251 -1.55 -23.96 18.35
C PHE A 251 -2.78 -24.82 18.66
N ASP A 252 -2.60 -26.10 18.97
CA ASP A 252 -3.67 -27.03 19.31
C ASP A 252 -4.43 -26.56 20.55
N ALA A 253 -3.74 -26.14 21.62
CA ALA A 253 -4.36 -25.59 22.80
C ALA A 253 -5.17 -24.30 22.50
N ARG A 254 -4.74 -23.48 21.54
CA ARG A 254 -5.50 -22.30 21.09
C ARG A 254 -6.73 -22.72 20.30
N MET A 255 -6.61 -23.68 19.38
CA MET A 255 -7.71 -24.22 18.59
C MET A 255 -8.77 -24.89 19.46
N ASP A 256 -8.37 -25.66 20.47
CA ASP A 256 -9.28 -26.31 21.41
C ASP A 256 -10.02 -25.30 22.30
N ARG A 257 -9.32 -24.25 22.76
CA ARG A 257 -10.00 -23.13 23.45
C ARG A 257 -11.06 -22.47 22.56
N LEU A 258 -10.75 -22.22 21.29
CA LEU A 258 -11.69 -21.62 20.34
C LEU A 258 -12.88 -22.55 20.05
N ARG A 259 -12.64 -23.86 19.91
CA ARG A 259 -13.71 -24.87 19.80
C ARG A 259 -14.60 -24.87 21.04
N GLY A 260 -14.02 -24.83 22.25
CA GLY A 260 -14.77 -24.77 23.51
C GLY A 260 -15.59 -23.49 23.66
N GLN A 261 -15.09 -22.35 23.17
CA GLN A 261 -15.82 -21.09 23.11
C GLN A 261 -16.97 -21.13 22.09
N GLY A 262 -16.80 -21.88 20.99
CA GLY A 262 -17.86 -22.10 19.98
C GLY A 262 -19.00 -23.01 20.45
N VAL A 263 -18.84 -23.74 21.55
CA VAL A 263 -19.83 -24.70 22.07
C VAL A 263 -20.76 -24.09 23.15
N ALA A 264 -20.64 -22.80 23.48
CA ALA A 264 -21.57 -22.17 24.42
C ALA A 264 -21.92 -20.70 24.09
N SER A 265 -23.03 -20.52 23.36
CA SER A 265 -24.08 -19.58 23.76
C SER A 265 -25.45 -20.18 23.43
N THR A 266 -25.83 -21.22 24.17
CA THR A 266 -27.24 -21.55 24.41
C THR A 266 -27.79 -20.77 25.60
N GLY A 267 -27.17 -19.64 25.93
CA GLY A 267 -27.49 -18.77 27.07
C GLY A 267 -28.32 -17.58 26.64
N THR A 268 -29.55 -17.54 27.14
CA THR A 268 -30.53 -16.45 27.04
C THR A 268 -29.90 -15.07 27.28
N LYS A 269 -30.16 -14.13 26.35
CA LYS A 269 -29.70 -12.72 26.25
C LYS A 269 -28.37 -12.49 25.53
N ALA A 270 -28.30 -12.87 24.24
CA ALA A 270 -27.62 -12.01 23.30
C ALA A 270 -28.25 -10.61 23.39
N ARG A 271 -27.46 -9.55 23.56
CA ARG A 271 -27.98 -8.18 23.41
C ARG A 271 -28.38 -8.02 21.94
N THR A 272 -29.65 -8.19 21.65
CA THR A 272 -30.21 -7.89 20.34
C THR A 272 -30.11 -6.38 20.12
N LEU A 273 -29.22 -5.97 19.23
CA LEU A 273 -29.27 -4.63 18.63
C LEU A 273 -30.37 -4.66 17.57
N THR A 274 -31.55 -4.18 17.93
CA THR A 274 -32.63 -3.94 16.98
C THR A 274 -32.44 -2.53 16.43
N LEU A 275 -31.93 -2.44 15.20
CA LEU A 275 -31.95 -1.20 14.42
C LEU A 275 -33.26 -1.17 13.64
N ALA A 276 -33.93 -0.02 13.58
CA ALA A 276 -35.05 0.14 12.68
C ALA A 276 -34.54 -0.02 11.24
N ALA A 277 -35.19 -0.88 10.45
CA ALA A 277 -34.90 -0.93 9.03
C ALA A 277 -35.30 0.42 8.41
N HIS A 278 -34.31 1.22 8.04
CA HIS A 278 -34.47 2.36 7.16
C HIS A 278 -33.92 2.01 5.77
N TRP A 279 -34.48 2.61 4.73
CA TRP A 279 -33.76 2.73 3.47
C TRP A 279 -32.52 3.59 3.71
N PRO A 280 -31.40 3.37 2.98
CA PRO A 280 -30.30 4.33 3.00
C PRO A 280 -30.85 5.73 2.69
N ASP A 281 -30.31 6.75 3.35
CA ASP A 281 -30.67 8.12 3.03
C ASP A 281 -30.35 8.38 1.55
N ILE A 282 -31.39 8.49 0.72
CA ILE A 282 -31.25 8.92 -0.66
C ILE A 282 -31.06 10.43 -0.61
N THR A 283 -29.82 10.88 -0.46
CA THR A 283 -29.47 12.26 -0.71
C THR A 283 -29.44 12.48 -2.22
N PRO A 284 -30.28 13.38 -2.77
CA PRO A 284 -30.15 13.75 -4.17
C PRO A 284 -28.77 14.36 -4.37
N THR A 285 -27.96 13.76 -5.23
CA THR A 285 -26.76 14.43 -5.73
C THR A 285 -27.24 15.67 -6.48
N PRO A 286 -26.81 16.90 -6.13
CA PRO A 286 -27.15 18.06 -6.93
C PRO A 286 -26.67 17.81 -8.36
N GLU A 287 -27.56 17.87 -9.34
CA GLU A 287 -27.16 17.91 -10.75
C GLU A 287 -26.28 19.14 -10.93
N VAL A 288 -24.98 18.91 -11.13
CA VAL A 288 -24.07 19.93 -11.61
C VAL A 288 -24.42 20.16 -13.08
N PRO A 289 -24.85 21.36 -13.49
CA PRO A 289 -25.11 21.65 -14.89
C PRO A 289 -23.80 21.50 -15.66
N VAL A 290 -23.74 20.53 -16.58
CA VAL A 290 -22.61 20.38 -17.50
C VAL A 290 -22.79 21.41 -18.61
N THR A 291 -22.23 22.60 -18.44
CA THR A 291 -22.05 23.55 -19.55
C THR A 291 -20.81 23.13 -20.35
N PRO A 292 -20.92 22.86 -21.66
CA PRO A 292 -19.76 22.56 -22.48
C PRO A 292 -19.02 23.86 -22.79
N GLU A 293 -17.97 24.18 -22.02
CA GLU A 293 -17.02 25.22 -22.41
C GLU A 293 -15.85 24.60 -23.19
N THR A 294 -15.85 24.89 -24.49
CA THR A 294 -14.67 24.81 -25.34
C THR A 294 -13.61 25.77 -24.83
N VAL A 295 -12.50 25.24 -24.31
CA VAL A 295 -11.33 26.06 -23.95
C VAL A 295 -10.18 25.70 -24.88
N SER A 296 -9.80 26.69 -25.69
CA SER A 296 -8.59 26.71 -26.49
C SER A 296 -7.77 27.93 -26.07
N ALA A 297 -6.65 27.74 -25.37
CA ALA A 297 -5.58 28.74 -25.17
C ALA A 297 -4.32 28.09 -24.54
N PRO A 298 -3.14 28.74 -24.54
CA PRO A 298 -1.90 28.16 -25.03
C PRO A 298 -0.97 27.66 -23.92
N MET A 299 -0.08 26.74 -24.30
CA MET A 299 1.04 26.27 -23.50
C MET A 299 2.04 27.42 -23.25
N SER A 300 2.35 27.69 -22.00
CA SER A 300 3.57 28.42 -21.62
C SER A 300 4.43 27.52 -20.74
N GLU A 301 5.64 27.24 -21.21
CA GLU A 301 6.67 26.53 -20.45
C GLU A 301 7.09 27.36 -19.23
N SER A 302 6.86 26.83 -18.02
CA SER A 302 7.51 27.29 -16.80
C SER A 302 8.55 26.27 -16.39
N GLY A 303 9.82 26.67 -16.40
CA GLY A 303 10.93 25.84 -15.94
C GLY A 303 10.79 25.49 -14.46
N HIS A 304 10.83 24.20 -14.17
CA HIS A 304 10.91 23.67 -12.81
C HIS A 304 12.36 23.63 -12.35
N GLU A 305 12.68 24.33 -11.26
CA GLU A 305 13.89 24.08 -10.49
C GLU A 305 13.78 22.69 -9.85
N ARG A 306 14.77 21.82 -10.10
CA ARG A 306 14.86 20.51 -9.46
C ARG A 306 14.96 20.69 -7.95
N MET A 307 14.09 19.99 -7.22
CA MET A 307 14.24 19.81 -5.78
C MET A 307 15.62 19.20 -5.46
N PRO A 308 16.23 19.56 -4.32
CA PRO A 308 17.54 19.04 -3.93
C PRO A 308 17.49 17.51 -3.79
N GLU A 309 18.53 16.83 -4.27
CA GLU A 309 18.71 15.39 -4.08
C GLU A 309 18.75 15.04 -2.58
N LEU A 310 17.83 14.17 -2.14
CA LEU A 310 17.80 13.63 -0.78
C LEU A 310 18.98 12.68 -0.57
N ASN A 311 19.66 12.81 0.58
CA ASN A 311 20.94 12.15 0.84
C ASN A 311 20.76 10.66 1.23
N PRO A 312 21.22 9.69 0.42
CA PRO A 312 21.14 8.26 0.74
C PRO A 312 21.88 7.85 2.03
N ALA A 313 22.75 8.73 2.57
CA ALA A 313 23.50 8.48 3.79
C ALA A 313 22.66 8.49 5.08
N GLU A 314 21.38 8.87 5.01
CA GLU A 314 20.48 8.85 6.19
C GLU A 314 19.97 7.44 6.55
N PHE A 315 20.12 6.46 5.65
CA PHE A 315 19.76 5.07 5.93
C PHE A 315 20.93 4.31 6.52
N GLN A 316 20.80 3.87 7.77
CA GLN A 316 21.66 2.83 8.32
C GLN A 316 21.22 1.47 7.76
N LEU A 317 21.85 1.07 6.65
CA LEU A 317 21.58 -0.20 5.99
C LEU A 317 22.02 -1.38 6.87
N MET A 318 21.18 -2.41 6.93
CA MET A 318 21.52 -3.64 7.64
C MET A 318 22.38 -4.56 6.74
N PRO A 319 23.31 -5.34 7.32
CA PRO A 319 24.08 -6.35 6.58
C PRO A 319 23.16 -7.49 6.08
N GLN A 320 23.67 -8.45 5.30
CA GLN A 320 22.89 -9.66 4.89
C GLN A 320 22.34 -10.42 6.11
N ALA A 321 21.25 -11.17 5.93
CA ALA A 321 20.66 -11.95 7.03
C ALA A 321 21.50 -13.21 7.28
N PRO A 322 21.55 -13.67 8.54
CA PRO A 322 22.34 -14.84 8.92
C PRO A 322 21.84 -16.15 8.30
#